data_AF-A0A9D2FN45-F1
#
_entry.id   AF-A0A9D2FN45-F1
#
_cell.length_a   1.000
_cell.length_b   1.000
_cell.length_c   1.000
_cell.angle_alpha   90.00
_cell.angle_beta   90.00
_cell.angle_gamma   90.00
#
_symmetry.space_group_name_H-M   'P 1'
#
loop_
_entity.id
_entity.type
_entity.pdbx_description
1 polymer ?
#
loop_
_entity_poly.entity_id
_entity_poly.type
_entity_poly.pdbx_seq_one_letter_code
_entity_poly.pdbx_strand_id
1 'polypeptide(L)'
;MGFWKKLFGKKDGDDKNSKWNAMWEMWDAGEIDSPYNELLTYDSEIQSGGHLQFFLNRALRNENIFSVMSALRETLPAGHADNVAQAYRQYCMLDIDTENDAEVMQALTHDPLAVFDRYYDEHEEELLDVLEAYAETI
;
A
#
# COMPACT_ATOMS: atom_id res chain seq x y z
N MET A 1 15.52 -3.32 2.68
CA MET A 1 15.79 -4.46 3.60
C MET A 1 15.37 -4.09 5.03
N GLY A 2 14.11 -3.72 5.27
CA GLY A 2 13.75 -2.89 6.44
C GLY A 2 12.45 -3.21 7.21
N PHE A 3 11.34 -3.54 6.55
CA PHE A 3 10.03 -3.56 7.21
C PHE A 3 9.79 -4.76 8.14
N TRP A 4 9.79 -5.97 7.58
CA TRP A 4 9.55 -7.21 8.34
C TRP A 4 10.57 -7.44 9.47
N LYS A 5 11.80 -6.94 9.30
CA LYS A 5 12.84 -7.05 10.33
C LYS A 5 12.69 -6.02 11.46
N LYS A 6 12.09 -4.85 11.19
CA LYS A 6 11.76 -3.82 12.21
C LYS A 6 10.53 -4.24 13.01
N LEU A 7 9.51 -4.82 12.36
CA LEU A 7 8.29 -5.33 13.00
C LEU A 7 8.51 -6.61 13.81
N PHE A 8 9.09 -7.65 13.22
CA PHE A 8 9.33 -8.92 13.95
C PHE A 8 10.59 -8.89 14.83
N GLY A 9 11.40 -7.85 14.73
CA GLY A 9 12.65 -7.71 15.50
C GLY A 9 12.49 -6.99 16.85
N LYS A 10 11.39 -6.26 17.07
CA LYS A 10 11.20 -5.46 18.29
C LYS A 10 10.47 -6.28 19.35
N LYS A 11 11.26 -6.89 20.23
CA LYS A 11 10.85 -7.75 21.34
C LYS A 11 10.39 -6.95 22.57
N ASP A 12 9.63 -5.88 22.36
CA ASP A 12 9.13 -5.01 23.43
C ASP A 12 7.61 -4.86 23.33
N GLY A 13 6.88 -5.85 23.84
CA GLY A 13 5.42 -5.82 24.04
C GLY A 13 4.68 -6.97 23.35
N ASP A 14 4.63 -8.14 24.00
CA ASP A 14 3.95 -9.36 23.50
C ASP A 14 2.53 -9.10 22.97
N ASP A 15 1.76 -8.23 23.64
CA ASP A 15 0.34 -7.98 23.34
C ASP A 15 0.12 -7.10 22.11
N LYS A 16 0.89 -6.00 21.97
CA LYS A 16 0.84 -5.14 20.77
C LYS A 16 1.29 -5.86 19.52
N ASN A 17 2.35 -6.66 19.65
CA ASN A 17 2.84 -7.48 18.55
C ASN A 17 1.81 -8.58 18.21
N SER A 18 1.08 -9.09 19.20
CA SER A 18 -0.01 -10.05 18.98
C SER A 18 -1.17 -9.45 18.18
N LYS A 19 -1.66 -8.25 18.56
CA LYS A 19 -2.76 -7.60 17.82
C LYS A 19 -2.37 -7.18 16.41
N TRP A 20 -1.15 -6.66 16.26
CA TRP A 20 -0.60 -6.33 14.95
C TRP A 20 -0.57 -7.56 14.03
N ASN A 21 -0.07 -8.69 14.53
CA ASN A 21 -0.04 -9.93 13.74
C ASN A 21 -1.46 -10.44 13.45
N ALA A 22 -2.38 -10.38 14.41
CA ALA A 22 -3.76 -10.77 14.21
C ALA A 22 -4.46 -9.94 13.11
N MET A 23 -4.21 -8.63 13.05
CA MET A 23 -4.71 -7.76 11.98
C MET A 23 -4.28 -8.24 10.59
N TRP A 24 -2.99 -8.57 10.44
CA TRP A 24 -2.46 -9.07 9.17
C TRP A 24 -2.98 -10.48 8.83
N GLU A 25 -3.15 -11.36 9.81
CA GLU A 25 -3.77 -12.67 9.62
C GLU A 25 -5.24 -12.57 9.19
N MET A 26 -6.01 -11.66 9.79
CA MET A 26 -7.40 -11.39 9.41
C MET A 26 -7.49 -10.80 8.00
N TRP A 27 -6.57 -9.92 7.63
CA TRP A 27 -6.50 -9.39 6.26
C TRP A 27 -6.20 -10.48 5.23
N ASP A 28 -5.23 -11.36 5.50
CA ASP A 28 -4.92 -12.50 4.64
C ASP A 28 -6.10 -13.48 4.51
N ALA A 29 -6.90 -13.62 5.58
CA ALA A 29 -8.14 -14.39 5.58
C ALA A 29 -9.33 -13.70 4.90
N GLY A 30 -9.22 -12.42 4.51
CA GLY A 30 -10.31 -11.64 3.91
C GLY A 30 -11.40 -11.24 4.92
N GLU A 31 -11.06 -11.13 6.20
CA GLU A 31 -11.97 -10.81 7.30
C GLU A 31 -11.95 -9.32 7.70
N ILE A 32 -11.12 -8.51 7.03
CA ILE A 32 -11.08 -7.06 7.24
C ILE A 32 -12.02 -6.39 6.24
N ASP A 33 -12.90 -5.54 6.75
CA ASP A 33 -13.81 -4.73 5.93
C ASP A 33 -13.11 -3.47 5.39
N SER A 34 -13.66 -2.92 4.30
CA SER A 34 -13.32 -1.58 3.84
C SER A 34 -13.64 -0.53 4.92
N PRO A 35 -12.84 0.52 5.12
CA PRO A 35 -11.70 0.96 4.28
C PRO A 35 -10.33 0.39 4.67
N TYR A 36 -10.25 -0.41 5.74
CA TYR A 36 -8.97 -0.92 6.24
C TYR A 36 -8.41 -2.06 5.41
N ASN A 37 -9.28 -2.81 4.71
CA ASN A 37 -8.86 -3.79 3.72
C ASN A 37 -8.01 -3.14 2.62
N GLU A 38 -8.46 -2.03 2.06
CA GLU A 38 -7.73 -1.30 1.02
C GLU A 38 -6.43 -0.72 1.57
N LEU A 39 -6.42 -0.20 2.80
CA LEU A 39 -5.20 0.32 3.45
C LEU A 39 -4.13 -0.76 3.62
N LEU A 40 -4.49 -1.93 4.17
CA LEU A 40 -3.56 -3.05 4.37
C LEU A 40 -3.04 -3.60 3.04
N THR A 41 -3.92 -3.67 2.03
CA THR A 41 -3.54 -4.08 0.67
C THR A 41 -2.61 -3.06 0.03
N TYR A 42 -2.82 -1.76 0.25
CA TYR A 42 -1.94 -0.70 -0.21
C TYR A 42 -0.56 -0.80 0.45
N ASP A 43 -0.47 -0.86 1.79
CA ASP A 43 0.80 -0.99 2.51
C ASP A 43 1.60 -2.21 2.04
N SER A 44 0.94 -3.37 1.95
CA SER A 44 1.56 -4.62 1.48
C SER A 44 2.12 -4.50 0.05
N GLU A 45 1.35 -3.92 -0.87
CA GLU A 45 1.76 -3.84 -2.27
C GLU A 45 2.83 -2.76 -2.52
N ILE A 46 2.75 -1.61 -1.83
CA ILE A 46 3.80 -0.58 -1.91
C ILE A 46 5.13 -1.15 -1.42
N GLN A 47 5.14 -1.88 -0.32
CA GLN A 47 6.37 -2.51 0.17
C GLN A 47 6.91 -3.62 -0.74
N SER A 48 6.02 -4.30 -1.48
CA SER A 48 6.44 -5.36 -2.40
C SER A 48 6.97 -4.81 -3.73
N GLY A 49 6.50 -3.66 -4.21
CA GLY A 49 6.90 -3.15 -5.53
C GLY A 49 6.45 -1.75 -5.89
N GLY A 50 6.09 -0.94 -4.89
CA GLY A 50 5.81 0.48 -5.05
C GLY A 50 4.49 0.79 -5.76
N HIS A 51 4.29 2.08 -6.01
CA HIS A 51 3.07 2.66 -6.56
C HIS A 51 2.80 2.13 -7.97
N LEU A 52 3.84 1.90 -8.77
CA LEU A 52 3.65 1.38 -10.13
C LEU A 52 3.06 -0.03 -10.09
N GLN A 53 3.63 -0.93 -9.27
CA GLN A 53 3.09 -2.27 -9.10
C GLN A 53 1.68 -2.21 -8.52
N PHE A 54 1.43 -1.33 -7.55
CA PHE A 54 0.10 -1.12 -6.98
C PHE A 54 -0.93 -0.80 -8.07
N PHE A 55 -0.69 0.17 -8.95
CA PHE A 55 -1.68 0.52 -9.98
C PHE A 55 -1.84 -0.55 -11.07
N LEU A 56 -0.73 -1.17 -11.50
CA LEU A 56 -0.76 -2.26 -12.48
C LEU A 56 -1.60 -3.44 -11.96
N ASN A 57 -1.45 -3.83 -10.69
CA ASN A 57 -2.24 -4.90 -10.09
C ASN A 57 -3.75 -4.60 -10.15
N ARG A 58 -4.17 -3.36 -9.91
CA ARG A 58 -5.60 -2.97 -9.98
C ARG A 58 -6.12 -3.04 -11.39
N ALA A 59 -5.34 -2.54 -12.34
CA ALA A 59 -5.69 -2.59 -13.77
C ALA A 59 -5.87 -4.04 -14.22
N LEU A 60 -4.90 -4.92 -13.91
CA LEU A 60 -4.94 -6.35 -14.26
C LEU A 60 -6.09 -7.11 -13.59
N ARG A 61 -6.45 -6.75 -12.35
CA ARG A 61 -7.58 -7.33 -11.62
C ARG A 61 -8.93 -6.73 -12.01
N ASN A 62 -8.96 -5.72 -12.89
CA ASN A 62 -10.15 -4.95 -13.25
C ASN A 62 -10.87 -4.33 -12.04
N GLU A 63 -10.11 -3.91 -11.03
CA GLU A 63 -10.65 -3.26 -9.84
C GLU A 63 -11.07 -1.81 -10.16
N ASN A 64 -12.13 -1.34 -9.50
CA ASN A 64 -12.53 0.07 -9.60
C ASN A 64 -11.58 0.93 -8.77
N ILE A 65 -10.55 1.47 -9.44
CA ILE A 65 -9.54 2.32 -8.81
C ILE A 65 -10.14 3.52 -8.07
N PHE A 66 -11.25 4.10 -8.53
CA PHE A 66 -11.88 5.21 -7.81
C PHE A 66 -12.47 4.80 -6.46
N SER A 67 -12.99 3.57 -6.37
CA SER A 67 -13.46 3.01 -5.09
C SER A 67 -12.28 2.78 -4.15
N VAL A 68 -11.19 2.19 -4.64
CA VAL A 68 -9.96 1.97 -3.86
C VAL A 68 -9.39 3.29 -3.36
N MET A 69 -9.25 4.27 -4.25
CA MET A 69 -8.73 5.61 -3.90
C MET A 69 -9.64 6.36 -2.93
N SER A 70 -10.96 6.13 -2.98
CA SER A 70 -11.90 6.70 -2.00
C SER A 70 -11.68 6.09 -0.62
N ALA A 71 -11.61 4.76 -0.52
CA ALA A 71 -11.35 4.06 0.73
C ALA A 71 -9.99 4.45 1.33
N LEU A 72 -8.94 4.53 0.50
CA LEU A 72 -7.63 5.01 0.92
C LEU A 72 -7.66 6.44 1.44
N ARG A 73 -8.46 7.32 0.83
CA ARG A 73 -8.59 8.71 1.31
C ARG A 73 -9.28 8.82 2.66
N GLU A 74 -10.11 7.85 3.05
CA GLU A 74 -10.77 7.82 4.36
C GLU A 74 -9.83 7.41 5.49
N THR A 75 -8.78 6.64 5.19
CA THR A 75 -7.87 6.06 6.19
C THR A 75 -6.46 6.63 6.17
N LEU A 76 -5.93 6.97 4.99
CA LEU A 76 -4.57 7.47 4.86
C LEU A 76 -4.41 8.86 5.52
N PRO A 77 -3.24 9.13 6.12
CA PRO A 77 -2.84 10.49 6.44
C PRO A 77 -2.92 11.38 5.20
N ALA A 78 -3.26 12.67 5.38
CA ALA A 78 -3.53 13.58 4.26
C ALA A 78 -2.37 13.66 3.25
N GLY A 79 -1.13 13.65 3.72
CA GLY A 79 0.05 13.64 2.86
C GLY A 79 0.16 12.38 1.99
N HIS A 80 -0.11 11.21 2.57
CA HIS A 80 -0.15 9.94 1.84
C HIS A 80 -1.31 9.88 0.84
N ALA A 81 -2.51 10.34 1.23
CA ALA A 81 -3.66 10.42 0.34
C ALA A 81 -3.40 11.33 -0.87
N ASP A 82 -2.74 12.46 -0.66
CA ASP A 82 -2.31 13.33 -1.75
C ASP A 82 -1.25 12.65 -2.61
N ASN A 83 -0.23 12.02 -2.00
CA ASN A 83 0.85 11.31 -2.69
C ASN A 83 0.32 10.24 -3.65
N VAL A 84 -0.55 9.33 -3.18
CA VAL A 84 -1.13 8.28 -4.02
C VAL A 84 -2.00 8.88 -5.14
N ALA A 85 -2.70 9.98 -4.89
CA ALA A 85 -3.48 10.67 -5.92
C ALA A 85 -2.59 11.31 -6.99
N GLN A 86 -1.41 11.83 -6.64
CA GLN A 86 -0.45 12.34 -7.63
C GLN A 86 0.20 11.20 -8.41
N ALA A 87 0.57 10.12 -7.72
CA ALA A 87 1.12 8.92 -8.33
C ALA A 87 0.15 8.33 -9.36
N TYR A 88 -1.14 8.26 -9.03
CA TYR A 88 -2.17 7.78 -9.95
C TYR A 88 -2.29 8.68 -11.20
N ARG A 89 -2.26 10.01 -11.03
CA ARG A 89 -2.28 10.94 -12.17
C ARG A 89 -1.07 10.72 -13.08
N GLN A 90 0.11 10.52 -12.52
CA GLN A 90 1.31 10.26 -13.31
C GLN A 90 1.25 8.88 -13.98
N TYR A 91 0.75 7.86 -13.28
CA TYR A 91 0.49 6.53 -13.84
C TYR A 91 -0.39 6.62 -15.09
N CYS A 92 -1.50 7.36 -15.04
CA CYS A 92 -2.37 7.55 -16.21
C CYS A 92 -1.66 8.23 -17.40
N MET A 93 -0.64 9.05 -17.15
CA MET A 93 0.14 9.71 -18.22
C MET A 93 1.19 8.79 -18.85
N LEU A 94 1.52 7.68 -18.20
CA LEU A 94 2.45 6.68 -18.75
C LEU A 94 1.81 5.90 -19.90
N ASP A 95 0.48 5.83 -19.96
CA ASP A 95 -0.29 5.18 -21.01
C ASP A 95 0.18 3.74 -21.29
N ILE A 96 0.52 3.01 -20.21
CA ILE A 96 1.10 1.67 -20.31
C ILE A 96 0.06 0.70 -20.88
N ASP A 97 0.39 0.05 -21.99
CA ASP A 97 -0.40 -1.08 -22.49
C ASP A 97 -0.21 -2.30 -21.59
N THR A 98 -1.21 -2.55 -20.73
CA THR A 98 -1.19 -3.68 -19.78
C THR A 98 -1.34 -5.05 -20.46
N GLU A 99 -1.70 -5.11 -21.74
CA GLU A 99 -1.70 -6.36 -22.53
C GLU A 99 -0.32 -6.67 -23.13
N ASN A 100 0.63 -5.74 -23.04
CA ASN A 100 1.98 -5.87 -23.55
C ASN A 100 2.99 -6.10 -22.42
N ASP A 101 3.31 -7.37 -22.17
CA ASP A 101 4.26 -7.79 -21.13
C ASP A 101 5.61 -7.05 -21.20
N ALA A 102 6.12 -6.77 -22.42
CA ALA A 102 7.42 -6.12 -22.57
C ALA A 102 7.39 -4.66 -22.08
N GLU A 103 6.27 -3.97 -22.31
CA GLU A 103 6.07 -2.59 -21.90
C GLU A 103 5.86 -2.49 -20.38
N VAL A 104 5.06 -3.39 -19.82
CA VAL A 104 4.89 -3.54 -18.37
C VAL A 104 6.24 -3.79 -17.69
N MET A 105 7.02 -4.74 -18.21
CA MET A 105 8.35 -5.06 -17.67
C MET A 105 9.33 -3.89 -17.80
N GLN A 106 9.27 -3.14 -18.90
CA GLN A 106 10.09 -1.94 -19.07
C GLN A 106 9.71 -0.88 -18.03
N ALA A 107 8.41 -0.60 -17.85
CA ALA A 107 7.93 0.37 -16.87
C ALA A 107 8.35 -0.01 -15.45
N LEU A 108 8.17 -1.27 -15.04
CA LEU A 108 8.59 -1.79 -13.74
C LEU A 108 10.11 -1.66 -13.53
N THR A 109 10.90 -1.83 -14.59
CA THR A 109 12.37 -1.69 -14.51
C THR A 109 12.80 -0.23 -14.37
N HIS A 110 12.11 0.69 -15.05
CA HIS A 110 12.46 2.12 -15.05
C HIS A 110 11.89 2.84 -13.83
N ASP A 111 10.84 2.27 -13.24
CA ASP A 111 10.11 2.76 -12.08
C ASP A 111 9.86 4.28 -12.12
N PRO A 112 9.06 4.75 -13.11
CA PRO A 112 8.73 6.17 -13.24
C PRO A 112 7.99 6.76 -12.04
N LEU A 113 7.51 5.94 -11.11
CA LEU A 113 6.79 6.38 -9.91
C LEU A 113 7.65 6.33 -8.63
N ALA A 114 8.94 5.99 -8.73
CA ALA A 114 9.88 5.89 -7.60
C ALA A 114 9.93 7.12 -6.68
N VAL A 115 9.56 8.31 -7.16
CA VAL A 115 9.49 9.52 -6.33
C VAL A 115 8.37 9.45 -5.29
N PHE A 116 7.25 8.82 -5.63
CA PHE A 116 6.12 8.62 -4.74
C PHE A 116 6.38 7.49 -3.74
N ASP A 117 7.13 6.46 -4.17
CA ASP A 117 7.63 5.40 -3.29
C ASP A 117 8.61 5.95 -2.25
N ARG A 118 9.49 6.86 -2.66
CA ARG A 118 10.38 7.54 -1.72
C ARG A 118 9.62 8.39 -0.71
N TYR A 119 8.60 9.13 -1.15
CA TYR A 119 7.75 9.88 -0.22
C TYR A 119 7.13 8.94 0.82
N TYR A 120 6.62 7.79 0.36
CA TYR A 120 6.06 6.78 1.23
C TYR A 120 7.10 6.29 2.26
N ASP A 121 8.29 5.90 1.82
CA ASP A 121 9.36 5.43 2.71
C ASP A 121 9.77 6.49 3.74
N GLU A 122 9.82 7.76 3.33
CA GLU A 122 10.19 8.88 4.20
C GLU A 122 9.11 9.19 5.26
N HIS A 123 7.85 8.85 4.99
CA HIS A 123 6.69 9.13 5.85
C HIS A 123 5.98 7.86 6.34
N GLU A 124 6.64 6.70 6.26
CA GLU A 124 6.08 5.38 6.57
C GLU A 124 5.49 5.34 7.99
N GLU A 125 6.13 6.02 8.94
CA GLU A 125 5.69 6.06 10.34
C GLU A 125 4.28 6.64 10.52
N GLU A 126 3.86 7.58 9.66
CA GLU A 126 2.50 8.15 9.73
C GLU A 126 1.43 7.11 9.36
N LEU A 127 1.73 6.23 8.40
CA LEU A 127 0.83 5.15 8.00
C LEU A 127 0.83 4.04 9.05
N LEU A 128 2.02 3.71 9.59
CA LEU A 128 2.16 2.76 10.68
C LEU A 128 1.33 3.16 11.90
N ASP A 129 1.34 4.44 12.28
CA ASP A 129 0.52 4.94 13.39
C ASP A 129 -0.99 4.68 13.17
N VAL A 130 -1.46 4.80 11.91
CA VAL A 130 -2.87 4.49 11.56
C VAL A 130 -3.14 2.99 11.66
N LEU A 131 -2.25 2.15 11.14
CA LEU A 131 -2.39 0.70 11.20
C LEU A 131 -2.30 0.18 12.64
N GLU A 132 -1.40 0.72 13.46
CA GLU A 132 -1.29 0.38 14.88
C GLU A 132 -2.55 0.79 15.64
N ALA A 133 -3.08 1.99 15.36
CA ALA A 133 -4.34 2.43 15.94
C ALA A 133 -5.51 1.50 15.55
N TYR A 134 -5.56 1.04 14.30
CA TYR A 134 -6.58 0.10 13.85
C TYR A 134 -6.43 -1.29 14.49
N ALA A 135 -5.21 -1.82 14.57
CA ALA A 135 -4.92 -3.09 15.24
C ALA A 135 -5.38 -3.08 16.71
N GLU A 136 -5.38 -1.93 17.39
CA GLU A 136 -5.88 -1.81 18.75
C GLU A 136 -7.42 -1.86 18.85
N THR A 137 -8.15 -1.66 17.76
CA THR A 137 -9.62 -1.67 17.71
C THR A 137 -10.24 -3.04 17.45
N ILE A 138 -9.44 -4.01 16.98
CA ILE A 138 -9.88 -5.36 16.63
C ILE A 138 -9.60 -6.37 17.74
#